data_AF-A0A3C1K6K5-F1
#
_entry.id   AF-A0A3C1K6K5-F1
#
_cell.length_a   1.000
_cell.length_b   1.000
_cell.length_c   1.000
_cell.angle_alpha   90.00
_cell.angle_beta   90.00
_cell.angle_gamma   90.00
#
_symmetry.space_group_name_H-M   'P 1'
#
loop_
_entity.id
_entity.type
_entity.pdbx_description
1 polymer ?
#
loop_
_entity_poly.entity_id
_entity_poly.type
_entity_poly.pdbx_seq_one_letter_code
_entity_poly.pdbx_strand_id
1 'polypeptide(L)'
;MKNLIKQIKPFRTKGGIHISHNKNTAARLSVVMPPPKHVIIPMLQHIGAPCNPIVKVGDKVKAGQVIGDSSSFVSAPIHSSISGVVKEISSVLMPNGVTIESIVIESDGLMEHIECTPPDVSTNDKFLKAVRESGLVGLGGAGFPAHVKLRVPADKVIDTLLINGAECEPFITSDHREIMENSWSVMSGIYAIKELLGIHKVIIGVESNKPDAIELLKSIADNKLHDPKDEVKVMTLKALYPQGAEKMLVQACTGRRIPPGKLPSDVGCVVMNVTSVAFLAQYLKSGIPLITKRITVDGSAIKNPQNVIVPVGTPIKDIIEFCGGYSAPPKKILYGGPMMGLALSDDSLPILKQTNAIIAFAEKEAVLKKADSCIRCGRCIDNCPMSLMPVMLSVAAEKKDLEKLKKYDLSSCLECGSCSFVCPAHRHILQSLRIGKQLLKEEKPK
;
A
#
# COMPACT_ATOMS: atom_id res chain seq x y z
N MET A 1 -0.54 -43.36 3.01
CA MET A 1 -0.43 -42.99 1.59
C MET A 1 -1.02 -41.60 1.38
N LYS A 2 -0.18 -40.65 0.94
CA LYS A 2 -0.46 -39.35 0.29
C LYS A 2 -1.83 -38.69 0.55
N ASN A 3 -1.94 -37.90 1.62
CA ASN A 3 -2.66 -36.62 1.52
C ASN A 3 -1.63 -35.54 1.22
N LEU A 4 -1.17 -35.52 -0.04
CA LEU A 4 -0.59 -34.29 -0.61
C LEU A 4 -1.69 -33.24 -0.54
N ILE A 5 -1.38 -32.12 0.07
CA ILE A 5 -2.31 -31.01 0.14
C ILE A 5 -2.70 -30.64 -1.29
N LYS A 6 -3.99 -30.76 -1.58
CA LYS A 6 -4.56 -30.34 -2.85
C LYS A 6 -4.08 -28.92 -3.12
N GLN A 7 -3.36 -28.74 -4.22
CA GLN A 7 -3.00 -27.42 -4.75
C GLN A 7 -4.24 -26.53 -4.71
N ILE A 8 -4.24 -25.49 -3.87
CA ILE A 8 -5.38 -24.58 -3.78
C ILE A 8 -5.40 -23.74 -5.05
N LYS A 9 -6.44 -23.91 -5.86
CA LYS A 9 -6.61 -23.16 -7.11
C LYS A 9 -7.40 -21.88 -6.84
N PRO A 10 -7.02 -20.75 -7.46
CA PRO A 10 -7.76 -19.51 -7.30
C PRO A 10 -9.15 -19.62 -7.92
N PHE A 11 -10.14 -19.06 -7.24
CA PHE A 11 -11.48 -18.87 -7.78
C PHE A 11 -11.47 -17.84 -8.92
N ARG A 12 -12.45 -17.95 -9.81
CA ARG A 12 -12.60 -17.03 -10.94
C ARG A 12 -13.07 -15.65 -10.44
N THR A 13 -12.28 -14.62 -10.75
CA THR A 13 -12.65 -13.21 -10.65
C THR A 13 -13.25 -12.70 -11.96
N LYS A 14 -13.99 -11.59 -11.93
CA LYS A 14 -14.55 -10.93 -13.12
C LYS A 14 -13.71 -9.70 -13.46
N GLY A 15 -13.71 -9.32 -14.74
CA GLY A 15 -12.98 -8.15 -15.25
C GLY A 15 -11.47 -8.26 -15.04
N GLY A 16 -10.80 -7.11 -14.98
CA GLY A 16 -9.35 -7.02 -14.94
C GLY A 16 -8.72 -7.00 -16.33
N ILE A 17 -7.44 -6.65 -16.38
CA ILE A 17 -6.70 -6.39 -17.63
C ILE A 17 -5.30 -6.99 -17.58
N HIS A 18 -4.82 -7.42 -18.75
CA HIS A 18 -3.41 -7.76 -18.94
C HIS A 18 -2.64 -6.47 -19.22
N ILE A 19 -1.58 -6.25 -18.45
CA ILE A 19 -0.68 -5.11 -18.59
C ILE A 19 0.77 -5.59 -18.52
N SER A 20 1.65 -4.91 -19.25
CA SER A 20 3.09 -5.15 -19.15
C SER A 20 3.56 -4.92 -17.71
N HIS A 21 4.26 -5.90 -17.15
CA HIS A 21 4.65 -5.85 -15.74
C HIS A 21 5.84 -4.93 -15.47
N ASN A 22 6.80 -4.84 -16.40
CA ASN A 22 7.97 -3.95 -16.33
C ASN A 22 8.74 -4.00 -15.00
N LYS A 23 8.95 -5.19 -14.42
CA LYS A 23 9.56 -5.39 -13.09
C LYS A 23 11.10 -5.31 -13.13
N ASN A 24 11.65 -4.22 -13.63
CA ASN A 24 13.09 -4.07 -13.95
C ASN A 24 14.01 -4.25 -12.73
N THR A 25 13.47 -3.99 -11.54
CA THR A 25 14.18 -3.98 -10.26
C THR A 25 14.01 -5.27 -9.45
N ALA A 26 13.26 -6.26 -9.95
CA ALA A 26 12.94 -7.48 -9.19
C ALA A 26 14.17 -8.33 -8.82
N ALA A 27 15.15 -8.40 -9.72
CA ALA A 27 16.38 -9.15 -9.51
C ALA A 27 17.47 -8.36 -8.76
N ARG A 28 17.22 -7.10 -8.38
CA ARG A 28 18.18 -6.23 -7.70
C ARG A 28 17.91 -6.23 -6.21
N LEU A 29 18.96 -6.45 -5.40
CA LEU A 29 18.87 -6.32 -3.95
C LEU A 29 18.47 -4.89 -3.58
N SER A 30 17.67 -4.77 -2.53
CA SER A 30 17.32 -3.47 -1.96
C SER A 30 18.56 -2.81 -1.35
N VAL A 31 18.70 -1.51 -1.56
CA VAL A 31 19.82 -0.72 -1.02
C VAL A 31 19.32 0.17 0.11
N VAL A 32 20.06 0.24 1.21
CA VAL A 32 19.75 1.13 2.33
C VAL A 32 20.31 2.52 2.03
N MET A 33 19.45 3.53 2.07
CA MET A 33 19.86 4.93 1.92
C MET A 33 20.49 5.43 3.24
N PRO A 34 21.59 6.20 3.21
CA PRO A 34 22.11 6.85 4.40
C PRO A 34 21.10 7.86 4.97
N PRO A 35 21.24 8.24 6.26
CA PRO A 35 20.37 9.26 6.86
C PRO A 35 20.34 10.55 6.01
N PRO A 36 19.15 11.05 5.63
CA PRO A 36 19.04 12.28 4.85
C PRO A 36 19.41 13.50 5.71
N LYS A 37 19.70 14.63 5.07
CA LYS A 37 20.00 15.90 5.76
C LYS A 37 18.80 16.45 6.52
N HIS A 38 17.60 16.18 6.03
CA HIS A 38 16.35 16.53 6.70
C HIS A 38 15.25 15.58 6.24
N VAL A 39 14.16 15.54 7.00
CA VAL A 39 12.91 14.89 6.62
C VAL A 39 11.75 15.84 6.80
N ILE A 40 10.74 15.70 5.96
CA ILE A 40 9.46 16.41 6.05
C ILE A 40 8.42 15.35 6.37
N ILE A 41 7.82 15.42 7.55
CA ILE A 41 6.89 14.39 8.04
C ILE A 41 5.48 14.98 8.12
N PRO A 42 4.62 14.74 7.12
CA PRO A 42 3.21 15.13 7.19
C PRO A 42 2.47 14.41 8.30
N MET A 43 1.56 15.13 8.96
CA MET A 43 0.75 14.63 10.08
C MET A 43 -0.46 13.78 9.64
N LEU A 44 -0.56 13.44 8.35
CA LEU A 44 -1.51 12.47 7.83
C LEU A 44 -0.81 11.47 6.91
N GLN A 45 -0.67 10.24 7.40
CA GLN A 45 -0.02 9.14 6.67
C GLN A 45 -0.88 7.86 6.66
N HIS A 46 -2.19 8.06 6.76
CA HIS A 46 -3.22 7.03 6.77
C HIS A 46 -4.56 7.61 6.35
N ILE A 47 -5.56 6.76 6.10
CA ILE A 47 -6.92 7.22 5.74
C ILE A 47 -7.70 7.85 6.90
N GLY A 48 -7.20 7.71 8.12
CA GLY A 48 -7.84 8.15 9.35
C GLY A 48 -7.87 9.67 9.56
N ALA A 49 -8.24 10.10 10.77
CA ALA A 49 -8.18 11.50 11.14
C ALA A 49 -6.72 11.96 11.28
N PRO A 50 -6.33 13.16 10.82
CA PRO A 50 -4.98 13.69 11.00
C PRO A 50 -4.48 13.64 12.44
N CYS A 51 -3.17 13.44 12.60
CA CYS A 51 -2.49 13.58 13.88
C CYS A 51 -2.22 15.05 14.18
N ASN A 52 -2.10 15.38 15.47
CA ASN A 52 -1.59 16.66 15.91
C ASN A 52 -0.10 16.49 16.28
N PRO A 53 0.77 17.45 15.91
CA PRO A 53 2.14 17.52 16.43
C PRO A 53 2.13 17.52 17.97
N ILE A 54 3.03 16.74 18.57
CA ILE A 54 3.25 16.73 20.04
C ILE A 54 4.65 17.23 20.42
N VAL A 55 5.41 17.71 19.45
CA VAL A 55 6.71 18.37 19.59
C VAL A 55 6.62 19.81 19.10
N LYS A 56 7.59 20.64 19.47
CA LYS A 56 7.68 22.06 19.12
C LYS A 56 8.98 22.36 18.37
N VAL A 57 9.00 23.48 17.66
CA VAL A 57 10.21 24.00 17.02
C VAL A 57 11.32 24.17 18.06
N GLY A 58 12.50 23.65 17.76
CA GLY A 58 13.67 23.63 18.65
C GLY A 58 13.83 22.36 19.48
N ASP A 59 12.81 21.49 19.54
CA ASP A 59 12.92 20.22 20.29
C ASP A 59 13.92 19.27 19.63
N LYS A 60 14.74 18.62 20.46
CA LYS A 60 15.57 17.49 20.03
C LYS A 60 14.73 16.22 20.00
N VAL A 61 14.88 15.44 18.93
CA VAL A 61 14.15 14.19 18.73
C VAL A 61 15.10 13.06 18.36
N LYS A 62 14.75 11.84 18.79
CA LYS A 62 15.46 10.61 18.41
C LYS A 62 14.68 9.84 17.35
N ALA A 63 15.37 9.03 16.55
CA ALA A 63 14.72 8.12 15.62
C ALA A 63 13.81 7.13 16.38
N GLY A 64 12.56 7.05 15.95
CA GLY A 64 11.51 6.25 16.60
C GLY A 64 10.71 6.99 17.68
N GLN A 65 11.07 8.22 18.06
CA GLN A 65 10.28 9.01 18.99
C GLN A 65 8.93 9.40 18.37
N VAL A 66 7.83 9.27 19.12
CA VAL A 66 6.52 9.77 18.68
C VAL A 66 6.56 11.29 18.59
N ILE A 67 6.18 11.84 17.44
CA ILE A 67 6.15 13.29 17.17
C ILE A 67 4.76 13.80 16.79
N GLY A 68 3.82 12.90 16.50
CA GLY A 68 2.41 13.26 16.32
C GLY A 68 1.48 12.09 16.60
N ASP A 69 0.32 12.38 17.19
CA ASP A 69 -0.71 11.38 17.46
C ASP A 69 -2.14 11.95 17.37
N SER A 70 -3.14 11.08 17.35
CA SER A 70 -4.57 11.41 17.33
C SER A 70 -5.33 10.54 18.33
N SER A 71 -6.31 11.13 19.02
CA SER A 71 -7.25 10.40 19.87
C SER A 71 -8.35 9.69 19.07
N SER A 72 -8.45 9.96 17.76
CA SER A 72 -9.44 9.31 16.90
C SER A 72 -9.17 7.82 16.76
N PHE A 73 -10.21 7.01 16.80
CA PHE A 73 -10.10 5.55 16.73
C PHE A 73 -9.37 5.05 15.46
N VAL A 74 -9.70 5.65 14.31
CA VAL A 74 -9.02 5.39 13.04
C VAL A 74 -7.89 6.41 12.88
N SER A 75 -6.72 6.09 13.42
CA SER A 75 -5.46 6.86 13.31
C SER A 75 -4.25 5.98 13.65
N ALA A 76 -3.04 6.40 13.34
CA ALA A 76 -1.82 5.73 13.82
C ALA A 76 -0.73 6.76 14.16
N PRO A 77 -0.06 6.64 15.32
CA PRO A 77 1.07 7.49 15.72
C PRO A 77 2.12 7.67 14.63
N ILE A 78 2.69 8.87 14.58
CA ILE A 78 3.74 9.26 13.65
C ILE A 78 5.02 9.43 14.45
N HIS A 79 6.10 8.82 13.94
CA HIS A 79 7.40 8.80 14.59
C HIS A 79 8.39 9.64 13.80
N SER A 80 9.37 10.22 14.50
CA SER A 80 10.56 10.76 13.86
C SER A 80 11.31 9.63 13.18
N SER A 81 11.61 9.79 11.90
CA SER A 81 12.35 8.79 11.13
C SER A 81 13.86 8.92 11.28
N ILE A 82 14.35 10.04 11.83
CA ILE A 82 15.77 10.36 12.08
C ILE A 82 15.96 10.97 13.47
N SER A 83 17.21 11.08 13.94
CA SER A 83 17.55 11.96 15.07
C SER A 83 17.89 13.37 14.58
N GLY A 84 17.63 14.37 15.41
CA GLY A 84 17.95 15.74 15.08
C GLY A 84 17.11 16.76 15.84
N VAL A 85 16.86 17.90 15.19
CA VAL A 85 16.11 19.03 15.78
C VAL A 85 14.90 19.35 14.92
N VAL A 86 13.75 19.60 15.56
CA VAL A 86 12.56 20.12 14.88
C VAL A 86 12.85 21.53 14.40
N LYS A 87 13.07 21.68 13.10
CA LYS A 87 13.44 22.94 12.45
C LYS A 87 12.24 23.86 12.29
N GLU A 88 11.12 23.31 11.82
CA GLU A 88 9.88 24.03 11.61
C GLU A 88 8.67 23.11 11.66
N ILE A 89 7.50 23.68 11.97
CA ILE A 89 6.20 23.07 11.75
C ILE A 89 5.53 23.91 10.66
N SER A 90 5.39 23.32 9.48
CA SER A 90 4.91 23.98 8.26
C SER A 90 3.77 23.18 7.64
N SER A 91 3.35 23.53 6.43
CA SER A 91 2.28 22.84 5.72
C SER A 91 2.74 22.40 4.34
N VAL A 92 2.37 21.18 3.94
CA VAL A 92 2.70 20.60 2.63
C VAL A 92 1.42 20.38 1.85
N LEU A 93 1.39 20.82 0.59
CA LEU A 93 0.32 20.51 -0.35
C LEU A 93 0.52 19.10 -0.91
N MET A 94 -0.31 18.15 -0.50
CA MET A 94 -0.23 16.78 -0.97
C MET A 94 -0.77 16.65 -2.41
N PRO A 95 -0.40 15.58 -3.17
CA PRO A 95 -0.80 15.42 -4.57
C PRO A 95 -2.32 15.28 -4.80
N ASN A 96 -3.09 15.04 -3.75
CA ASN A 96 -4.55 15.01 -3.77
C ASN A 96 -5.19 16.41 -3.61
N GLY A 97 -4.38 17.48 -3.53
CA GLY A 97 -4.83 18.86 -3.37
C GLY A 97 -5.12 19.27 -1.92
N VAL A 98 -4.84 18.40 -0.94
CA VAL A 98 -5.07 18.70 0.48
C VAL A 98 -3.79 19.23 1.11
N THR A 99 -3.88 20.39 1.76
CA THR A 99 -2.79 20.93 2.58
C THR A 99 -2.79 20.26 3.95
N ILE A 100 -1.62 19.78 4.37
CA ILE A 100 -1.44 19.00 5.61
C ILE A 100 -0.30 19.61 6.42
N GLU A 101 -0.52 19.78 7.71
CA GLU A 101 0.53 20.17 8.64
C GLU A 101 1.66 19.13 8.66
N SER A 102 2.90 19.58 8.73
CA SER A 102 4.09 18.75 8.65
C SER A 102 5.18 19.25 9.58
N ILE A 103 5.96 18.31 10.11
CA ILE A 103 7.13 18.60 10.94
C ILE A 103 8.38 18.40 10.08
N VAL A 104 9.23 19.42 10.01
CA VAL A 104 10.55 19.33 9.36
C VAL A 104 11.60 19.10 10.42
N ILE A 105 12.36 18.02 10.26
CA ILE A 105 13.42 17.63 11.19
C ILE A 105 14.75 17.72 10.45
N GLU A 106 15.66 18.52 10.99
CA GLU A 106 17.03 18.64 10.49
C GLU A 106 17.92 17.61 11.20
N SER A 107 18.63 16.82 10.40
CA SER A 107 19.45 15.70 10.88
C SER A 107 20.68 16.20 11.65
N ASP A 108 20.97 15.54 12.77
CA ASP A 108 22.24 15.72 13.50
C ASP A 108 23.37 14.84 12.94
N GLY A 109 23.07 13.95 11.97
CA GLY A 109 24.02 13.01 11.39
C GLY A 109 24.36 11.79 12.26
N LEU A 110 23.75 11.67 13.45
CA LEU A 110 24.05 10.61 14.42
C LEU A 110 23.14 9.39 14.27
N MET A 111 21.91 9.60 13.79
CA MET A 111 20.86 8.57 13.71
C MET A 111 20.61 7.85 15.05
N GLU A 112 20.60 8.60 16.16
CA GLU A 112 20.34 8.04 17.48
C GLU A 112 18.89 7.54 17.59
N HIS A 113 18.73 6.27 17.96
CA HIS A 113 17.41 5.68 18.20
C HIS A 113 16.96 5.87 19.65
N ILE A 114 15.63 5.91 19.85
CA ILE A 114 15.07 5.68 21.18
C ILE A 114 15.48 4.29 21.69
N GLU A 115 15.51 4.12 23.00
CA GLU A 115 15.66 2.79 23.58
C GLU A 115 14.45 1.94 23.21
N CYS A 116 14.68 0.86 22.45
CA CYS A 116 13.63 -0.02 21.97
C CYS A 116 13.75 -1.36 22.68
N THR A 117 12.63 -1.83 23.22
CA THR A 117 12.50 -3.18 23.76
C THR A 117 11.32 -3.89 23.10
N PRO A 118 11.36 -5.23 22.97
CA PRO A 118 10.22 -6.00 22.46
C PRO A 118 8.94 -5.65 23.25
N PRO A 119 7.83 -5.30 22.58
CA PRO A 119 6.60 -4.96 23.28
C PRO A 119 5.98 -6.20 23.93
N ASP A 120 5.31 -6.00 25.06
CA ASP A 120 4.50 -7.05 25.68
C ASP A 120 3.24 -7.30 24.84
N VAL A 121 3.11 -8.52 24.32
CA VAL A 121 1.97 -8.97 23.51
C VAL A 121 1.28 -10.20 24.10
N SER A 122 1.38 -10.38 25.42
CA SER A 122 0.78 -11.50 26.16
C SER A 122 -0.74 -11.62 26.06
N THR A 123 -1.44 -10.53 25.69
CA THR A 123 -2.88 -10.52 25.48
C THR A 123 -3.23 -9.79 24.18
N ASN A 124 -4.43 -10.07 23.64
CA ASN A 124 -4.91 -9.43 22.42
C ASN A 124 -4.97 -7.89 22.54
N ASP A 125 -5.38 -7.37 23.69
CA ASP A 125 -5.42 -5.91 23.91
C ASP A 125 -4.03 -5.29 23.91
N LYS A 126 -3.07 -5.95 24.57
CA LYS A 126 -1.67 -5.49 24.57
C LYS A 126 -1.06 -5.58 23.19
N PHE A 127 -1.35 -6.64 22.44
CA PHE A 127 -0.94 -6.76 21.03
C PHE A 127 -1.51 -5.63 20.17
N LEU A 128 -2.82 -5.37 20.23
CA LEU A 128 -3.43 -4.28 19.45
C LEU A 128 -2.87 -2.90 19.84
N LYS A 129 -2.57 -2.70 21.12
CA LYS A 129 -1.90 -1.49 21.61
C LYS A 129 -0.49 -1.39 21.02
N ALA A 130 0.31 -2.45 21.06
CA ALA A 130 1.64 -2.49 20.46
C ALA A 130 1.60 -2.22 18.94
N VAL A 131 0.66 -2.82 18.20
CA VAL A 131 0.48 -2.55 16.76
C VAL A 131 0.16 -1.08 16.49
N ARG A 132 -0.64 -0.44 17.36
CA ARG A 132 -0.92 1.00 17.26
C ARG A 132 0.35 1.81 17.53
N GLU A 133 1.03 1.52 18.64
CA GLU A 133 2.25 2.23 19.07
C GLU A 133 3.39 2.10 18.06
N SER A 134 3.46 1.00 17.31
CA SER A 134 4.44 0.86 16.21
C SER A 134 4.21 1.86 15.07
N GLY A 135 3.04 2.51 15.02
CA GLY A 135 2.63 3.39 13.92
C GLY A 135 2.32 2.64 12.62
N LEU A 136 2.09 1.32 12.67
CA LEU A 136 1.87 0.50 11.48
C LEU A 136 0.53 0.84 10.81
N VAL A 137 0.61 1.09 9.52
CA VAL A 137 -0.53 1.26 8.62
C VAL A 137 -0.43 0.22 7.51
N GLY A 138 -1.49 -0.01 6.75
CA GLY A 138 -1.48 -0.92 5.61
C GLY A 138 -0.47 -0.44 4.55
N LEU A 139 0.69 -1.12 4.48
CA LEU A 139 1.82 -0.73 3.62
C LEU A 139 1.63 -1.11 2.15
N GLY A 140 0.52 -1.76 1.80
CA GLY A 140 0.17 -2.10 0.42
C GLY A 140 -0.50 -0.97 -0.38
N GLY A 141 -0.75 0.20 0.22
CA GLY A 141 -1.30 1.34 -0.52
C GLY A 141 -2.12 2.30 0.33
N ALA A 142 -3.39 2.00 0.62
CA ALA A 142 -4.31 2.98 1.21
C ALA A 142 -3.89 3.54 2.59
N GLY A 143 -2.99 2.87 3.33
CA GLY A 143 -2.58 3.33 4.66
C GLY A 143 -3.69 3.18 5.70
N PHE A 144 -4.43 2.08 5.70
CA PHE A 144 -5.42 1.80 6.75
C PHE A 144 -4.70 1.41 8.06
N PRO A 145 -4.97 2.03 9.23
CA PRO A 145 -4.29 1.68 10.49
C PRO A 145 -4.39 0.18 10.83
N ALA A 146 -3.25 -0.47 11.06
CA ALA A 146 -3.21 -1.93 11.19
C ALA A 146 -3.90 -2.44 12.45
N HIS A 147 -3.83 -1.71 13.57
CA HIS A 147 -4.52 -2.09 14.81
C HIS A 147 -6.04 -2.10 14.65
N VAL A 148 -6.61 -1.20 13.83
CA VAL A 148 -8.05 -1.24 13.50
C VAL A 148 -8.36 -2.48 12.66
N LYS A 149 -7.48 -2.84 11.72
CA LYS A 149 -7.69 -3.99 10.83
C LYS A 149 -7.62 -5.32 11.57
N LEU A 150 -6.73 -5.42 12.55
CA LEU A 150 -6.51 -6.61 13.37
C LEU A 150 -7.48 -6.70 14.55
N ARG A 151 -8.18 -5.61 14.89
CA ARG A 151 -9.25 -5.65 15.89
C ARG A 151 -10.45 -6.40 15.32
N VAL A 152 -10.65 -7.62 15.78
CA VAL A 152 -11.82 -8.43 15.46
C VAL A 152 -13.00 -7.99 16.35
N PRO A 153 -14.13 -7.52 15.78
CA PRO A 153 -15.33 -7.24 16.56
C PRO A 153 -15.90 -8.50 17.20
N ALA A 154 -16.46 -8.40 18.41
CA ALA A 154 -16.98 -9.55 19.16
C ALA A 154 -18.13 -10.30 18.46
N ASP A 155 -18.86 -9.61 17.57
CA ASP A 155 -19.95 -10.14 16.76
C ASP A 155 -19.47 -10.82 15.46
N LYS A 156 -18.16 -10.77 15.16
CA LYS A 156 -17.60 -11.31 13.92
C LYS A 156 -16.66 -12.47 14.19
N VAL A 157 -16.81 -13.52 13.38
CA VAL A 157 -15.90 -14.66 13.35
C VAL A 157 -14.99 -14.51 12.14
N ILE A 158 -13.68 -14.44 12.38
CA ILE A 158 -12.66 -14.47 11.32
C ILE A 158 -12.10 -15.88 11.25
N ASP A 159 -12.27 -16.52 10.10
CA ASP A 159 -11.75 -17.88 9.88
C ASP A 159 -10.54 -17.92 8.95
N THR A 160 -10.30 -16.85 8.16
CA THR A 160 -9.23 -16.83 7.15
C THR A 160 -8.36 -15.58 7.24
N LEU A 161 -7.03 -15.76 7.28
CA LEU A 161 -6.03 -14.70 7.10
C LEU A 161 -5.48 -14.77 5.66
N LEU A 162 -5.55 -13.66 4.94
CA LEU A 162 -5.05 -13.53 3.58
C LEU A 162 -3.83 -12.62 3.56
N ILE A 163 -2.73 -13.11 3.01
CA ILE A 163 -1.51 -12.32 2.82
C ILE A 163 -1.41 -11.93 1.35
N ASN A 164 -1.40 -10.63 1.10
CA ASN A 164 -1.31 -10.05 -0.23
C ASN A 164 0.16 -9.88 -0.62
N GLY A 165 0.66 -10.82 -1.43
CA GLY A 165 1.93 -10.73 -2.16
C GLY A 165 1.73 -10.59 -3.67
N ALA A 166 0.56 -10.11 -4.12
CA ALA A 166 0.23 -10.06 -5.54
C ALA A 166 1.07 -9.00 -6.27
N GLU A 167 1.20 -7.79 -5.71
CA GLU A 167 1.97 -6.67 -6.28
C GLU A 167 1.74 -6.50 -7.80
N CYS A 168 0.50 -6.22 -8.16
CA CYS A 168 0.02 -6.27 -9.55
C CYS A 168 0.28 -4.97 -10.35
N GLU A 169 0.67 -3.88 -9.70
CA GLU A 169 1.05 -2.61 -10.37
C GLU A 169 2.33 -2.81 -11.21
N PRO A 170 2.42 -2.25 -12.42
CA PRO A 170 3.65 -2.25 -13.21
C PRO A 170 4.80 -1.55 -12.47
N PHE A 171 6.04 -1.94 -12.77
CA PHE A 171 7.30 -1.41 -12.20
C PHE A 171 7.55 -1.72 -10.72
N ILE A 172 6.54 -1.66 -9.86
CA ILE A 172 6.72 -1.85 -8.41
C ILE A 172 7.25 -3.25 -8.10
N THR A 173 8.32 -3.37 -7.34
CA THR A 173 8.90 -4.66 -6.91
C THR A 173 9.24 -4.71 -5.41
N SER A 174 8.85 -3.70 -4.64
CA SER A 174 9.18 -3.57 -3.21
C SER A 174 8.61 -4.71 -2.35
N ASP A 175 7.36 -5.15 -2.58
CA ASP A 175 6.78 -6.31 -1.89
C ASP A 175 7.44 -7.61 -2.36
N HIS A 176 7.75 -7.72 -3.65
CA HIS A 176 8.49 -8.87 -4.18
C HIS A 176 9.86 -9.01 -3.51
N ARG A 177 10.63 -7.91 -3.44
CA ARG A 177 11.91 -7.90 -2.72
C ARG A 177 11.74 -8.20 -1.24
N GLU A 178 10.66 -7.73 -0.61
CA GLU A 178 10.40 -8.02 0.81
C GLU A 178 10.24 -9.53 1.04
N ILE A 179 9.53 -10.22 0.15
CA ILE A 179 9.46 -11.69 0.17
C ILE A 179 10.85 -12.30 -0.01
N MET A 180 11.64 -11.83 -0.97
CA MET A 180 12.94 -12.45 -1.29
C MET A 180 14.00 -12.22 -0.23
N GLU A 181 13.98 -11.07 0.44
CA GLU A 181 15.03 -10.66 1.39
C GLU A 181 14.64 -10.88 2.85
N ASN A 182 13.34 -10.84 3.17
CA ASN A 182 12.82 -10.91 4.54
C ASN A 182 11.77 -12.02 4.71
N SER A 183 11.87 -13.12 3.95
CA SER A 183 10.94 -14.26 3.99
C SER A 183 10.67 -14.79 5.40
N TRP A 184 11.70 -14.87 6.25
CA TRP A 184 11.55 -15.28 7.65
C TRP A 184 10.73 -14.30 8.48
N SER A 185 10.88 -13.00 8.28
CA SER A 185 10.06 -11.97 8.92
C SER A 185 8.62 -12.04 8.42
N VAL A 186 8.42 -12.25 7.11
CA VAL A 186 7.09 -12.48 6.52
C VAL A 186 6.41 -13.66 7.23
N MET A 187 7.06 -14.82 7.28
CA MET A 187 6.49 -16.01 7.88
C MET A 187 6.29 -15.87 9.39
N SER A 188 7.26 -15.31 10.13
CA SER A 188 7.13 -15.08 11.58
C SER A 188 5.96 -14.15 11.91
N GLY A 189 5.75 -13.10 11.11
CA GLY A 189 4.61 -12.21 11.30
C GLY A 189 3.27 -12.90 10.99
N ILE A 190 3.24 -13.79 9.98
CA ILE A 190 2.06 -14.60 9.69
C ILE A 190 1.72 -15.48 10.90
N TYR A 191 2.71 -16.17 11.46
CA TYR A 191 2.53 -17.03 12.64
C TYR A 191 2.07 -16.23 13.86
N ALA A 192 2.70 -15.08 14.12
CA ALA A 192 2.28 -14.19 15.21
C ALA A 192 0.81 -13.76 15.07
N ILE A 193 0.41 -13.25 13.89
CA ILE A 193 -0.96 -12.78 13.66
C ILE A 193 -1.96 -13.93 13.78
N LYS A 194 -1.68 -15.10 13.18
CA LYS A 194 -2.64 -16.21 13.20
C LYS A 194 -2.81 -16.80 14.59
N GLU A 195 -1.75 -16.86 15.40
CA GLU A 195 -1.83 -17.33 16.80
C GLU A 195 -2.61 -16.35 17.67
N LEU A 196 -2.29 -15.05 17.58
CA LEU A 196 -2.96 -14.01 18.38
C LEU A 196 -4.44 -13.86 18.02
N LEU A 197 -4.81 -14.05 16.75
CA LEU A 197 -6.19 -14.00 16.30
C LEU A 197 -6.92 -15.35 16.36
N GLY A 198 -6.24 -16.46 16.69
CA GLY A 198 -6.83 -17.80 16.68
C GLY A 198 -7.28 -18.26 15.28
N ILE A 199 -6.59 -17.85 14.22
CA ILE A 199 -6.95 -18.16 12.83
C ILE A 199 -6.16 -19.38 12.35
N HIS A 200 -6.88 -20.41 11.94
CA HIS A 200 -6.30 -21.70 11.51
C HIS A 200 -6.19 -21.88 10.00
N LYS A 201 -6.56 -20.86 9.21
CA LYS A 201 -6.46 -20.92 7.75
C LYS A 201 -5.79 -19.67 7.21
N VAL A 202 -4.60 -19.83 6.65
CA VAL A 202 -3.83 -18.75 6.05
C VAL A 202 -3.55 -19.01 4.58
N ILE A 203 -3.81 -18.01 3.74
CA ILE A 203 -3.50 -18.08 2.30
C ILE A 203 -2.59 -16.91 1.93
N ILE A 204 -1.40 -17.23 1.42
CA ILE A 204 -0.48 -16.26 0.83
C ILE A 204 -0.73 -16.21 -0.69
N GLY A 205 -1.33 -15.13 -1.18
CA GLY A 205 -1.64 -14.95 -2.58
C GLY A 205 -0.49 -14.27 -3.32
N VAL A 206 0.12 -14.95 -4.28
CA VAL A 206 1.24 -14.44 -5.09
C VAL A 206 0.94 -14.66 -6.58
N GLU A 207 1.15 -13.63 -7.41
CA GLU A 207 0.91 -13.74 -8.85
C GLU A 207 1.90 -14.68 -9.54
N SER A 208 1.42 -15.39 -10.57
CA SER A 208 2.18 -16.37 -11.36
C SER A 208 3.41 -15.80 -12.07
N ASN A 209 3.55 -14.48 -12.17
CA ASN A 209 4.72 -13.80 -12.74
C ASN A 209 5.91 -13.67 -11.77
N LYS A 210 5.79 -14.19 -10.53
CA LYS A 210 6.85 -14.21 -9.50
C LYS A 210 7.16 -15.65 -9.05
N PRO A 211 7.65 -16.52 -9.96
CA PRO A 211 7.83 -17.95 -9.67
C PRO A 211 8.82 -18.21 -8.53
N ASP A 212 9.88 -17.41 -8.44
CA ASP A 212 10.89 -17.42 -7.38
C ASP A 212 10.31 -17.11 -5.99
N ALA A 213 9.46 -16.10 -5.87
CA ALA A 213 8.77 -15.77 -4.63
C ALA A 213 7.80 -16.89 -4.21
N ILE A 214 7.10 -17.50 -5.18
CA ILE A 214 6.20 -18.64 -4.93
C ILE A 214 7.01 -19.83 -4.41
N GLU A 215 8.13 -20.15 -5.05
CA GLU A 215 9.00 -21.26 -4.66
C GLU A 215 9.58 -21.06 -3.27
N LEU A 216 10.13 -19.88 -2.98
CA LEU A 216 10.69 -19.53 -1.68
C LEU A 216 9.64 -19.62 -0.55
N LEU A 217 8.45 -19.05 -0.75
CA LEU A 217 7.41 -19.10 0.27
C LEU A 217 6.89 -20.52 0.49
N LYS A 218 6.78 -21.34 -0.58
CA LYS A 218 6.39 -22.75 -0.46
C LYS A 218 7.42 -23.57 0.29
N SER A 219 8.71 -23.36 0.04
CA SER A 219 9.76 -24.11 0.74
C SER A 219 9.73 -23.90 2.26
N ILE A 220 9.24 -22.75 2.72
CA ILE A 220 9.04 -22.46 4.14
C ILE A 220 7.66 -22.95 4.63
N ALA A 221 6.58 -22.63 3.91
CA ALA A 221 5.20 -22.93 4.34
C ALA A 221 4.83 -24.42 4.27
N ASP A 222 5.39 -25.19 3.32
CA ASP A 222 5.14 -26.63 3.22
C ASP A 222 6.10 -27.47 4.09
N ASN A 223 7.04 -26.82 4.79
CA ASN A 223 7.93 -27.48 5.74
C ASN A 223 7.23 -27.71 7.08
N LYS A 224 7.00 -28.99 7.41
CA LYS A 224 6.33 -29.42 8.65
C LYS A 224 7.04 -29.01 9.94
N LEU A 225 8.33 -28.67 9.89
CA LEU A 225 9.04 -28.13 11.05
C LEU A 225 8.57 -26.71 11.38
N HIS A 226 8.14 -25.94 10.38
CA HIS A 226 7.69 -24.56 10.54
C HIS A 226 6.16 -24.44 10.59
N ASP A 227 5.43 -25.32 9.90
CA ASP A 227 3.96 -25.38 9.94
C ASP A 227 3.46 -26.81 10.21
N PRO A 228 3.59 -27.32 11.44
CA PRO A 228 3.24 -28.71 11.76
C PRO A 228 1.75 -29.04 11.55
N LYS A 229 0.88 -28.02 11.61
CA LYS A 229 -0.57 -28.15 11.41
C LYS A 229 -1.01 -27.90 9.97
N ASP A 230 -0.08 -27.52 9.09
CA ASP A 230 -0.35 -27.29 7.67
C ASP A 230 -1.43 -26.22 7.38
N GLU A 231 -1.44 -25.18 8.22
CA GLU A 231 -2.46 -24.13 8.22
C GLU A 231 -2.12 -22.96 7.27
N VAL A 232 -0.90 -22.90 6.75
CA VAL A 232 -0.39 -21.85 5.85
C VAL A 232 -0.16 -22.40 4.45
N LYS A 233 -0.79 -21.77 3.45
CA LYS A 233 -0.71 -22.21 2.05
C LYS A 233 -0.42 -21.07 1.09
N VAL A 234 0.51 -21.30 0.16
CA VAL A 234 0.81 -20.37 -0.93
C VAL A 234 -0.10 -20.67 -2.12
N MET A 235 -0.93 -19.71 -2.48
CA MET A 235 -1.80 -19.75 -3.65
C MET A 235 -1.19 -18.95 -4.80
N THR A 236 -0.93 -19.64 -5.92
CA THR A 236 -0.56 -18.98 -7.17
C THR A 236 -1.79 -18.32 -7.80
N LEU A 237 -1.78 -17.01 -7.87
CA LEU A 237 -2.81 -16.16 -8.47
C LEU A 237 -2.50 -15.92 -9.95
N LYS A 238 -3.53 -15.55 -10.71
CA LYS A 238 -3.35 -15.09 -12.10
C LYS A 238 -2.70 -13.70 -12.09
N ALA A 239 -1.69 -13.49 -12.92
CA ALA A 239 -1.10 -12.17 -13.16
C ALA A 239 -2.05 -11.30 -14.01
N LEU A 240 -3.08 -10.75 -13.36
CA LEU A 240 -4.13 -9.96 -13.99
C LEU A 240 -4.43 -8.74 -13.12
N TYR A 241 -4.25 -7.53 -13.63
CA TYR A 241 -4.51 -6.35 -12.83
C TYR A 241 -6.04 -6.07 -12.72
N PRO A 242 -6.61 -5.73 -11.55
CA PRO A 242 -5.97 -5.48 -10.25
C PRO A 242 -6.14 -6.64 -9.25
N GLN A 243 -5.50 -7.80 -9.49
CA GLN A 243 -5.63 -9.00 -8.63
C GLN A 243 -5.24 -8.74 -7.16
N GLY A 244 -4.34 -7.79 -6.91
CA GLY A 244 -3.94 -7.36 -5.58
C GLY A 244 -4.94 -6.44 -4.86
N ALA A 245 -6.02 -6.00 -5.51
CA ALA A 245 -7.06 -5.24 -4.83
C ALA A 245 -7.79 -6.14 -3.82
N GLU A 246 -8.06 -5.62 -2.62
CA GLU A 246 -8.55 -6.40 -1.48
C GLU A 246 -9.79 -7.25 -1.79
N LYS A 247 -10.79 -6.67 -2.47
CA LYS A 247 -12.00 -7.38 -2.90
C LYS A 247 -11.71 -8.51 -3.90
N MET A 248 -10.74 -8.29 -4.80
CA MET A 248 -10.36 -9.27 -5.82
C MET A 248 -9.55 -10.41 -5.22
N LEU A 249 -8.65 -10.10 -4.29
CA LEU A 249 -7.86 -11.08 -3.57
C LEU A 249 -8.75 -11.98 -2.71
N VAL A 250 -9.70 -11.41 -1.96
CA VAL A 250 -10.64 -12.19 -1.15
C VAL A 250 -11.46 -13.13 -2.03
N GLN A 251 -11.98 -12.65 -3.15
CA GLN A 251 -12.71 -13.50 -4.09
C GLN A 251 -11.82 -14.59 -4.68
N ALA A 252 -10.61 -14.28 -5.16
CA ALA A 252 -9.71 -15.26 -5.74
C ALA A 252 -9.27 -16.33 -4.73
N CYS A 253 -9.00 -15.95 -3.48
CA CYS A 253 -8.51 -16.89 -2.47
C CYS A 253 -9.62 -17.72 -1.81
N THR A 254 -10.83 -17.17 -1.66
CA THR A 254 -11.88 -17.77 -0.82
C THR A 254 -13.20 -18.02 -1.54
N GLY A 255 -13.39 -17.45 -2.74
CA GLY A 255 -14.67 -17.44 -3.45
C GLY A 255 -15.71 -16.47 -2.87
N ARG A 256 -15.44 -15.88 -1.69
CA ARG A 256 -16.33 -14.92 -1.01
C ARG A 256 -16.26 -13.56 -1.69
N ARG A 257 -17.39 -12.84 -1.73
CA ARG A 257 -17.46 -11.47 -2.28
C ARG A 257 -17.79 -10.50 -1.16
N ILE A 258 -16.98 -9.46 -1.03
CA ILE A 258 -17.24 -8.37 -0.09
C ILE A 258 -18.36 -7.49 -0.66
N PRO A 259 -19.51 -7.35 0.04
CA PRO A 259 -20.59 -6.48 -0.42
C PRO A 259 -20.18 -5.00 -0.50
N PRO A 260 -20.92 -4.15 -1.25
CA PRO A 260 -20.74 -2.70 -1.21
C PRO A 260 -20.76 -2.15 0.22
N GLY A 261 -19.86 -1.21 0.52
CA GLY A 261 -19.74 -0.59 1.85
C GLY A 261 -19.25 -1.48 2.99
N LYS A 262 -18.97 -2.77 2.74
CA LYS A 262 -18.48 -3.72 3.75
C LYS A 262 -16.97 -3.92 3.67
N LEU A 263 -16.40 -4.48 4.74
CA LEU A 263 -14.98 -4.80 4.91
C LEU A 263 -14.75 -6.31 4.76
N PRO A 264 -13.48 -6.75 4.58
CA PRO A 264 -13.17 -8.19 4.58
C PRO A 264 -13.64 -8.94 5.83
N SER A 265 -13.68 -8.27 6.98
CA SER A 265 -14.15 -8.87 8.24
C SER A 265 -15.62 -9.27 8.18
N ASP A 266 -16.45 -8.59 7.37
CA ASP A 266 -17.85 -8.95 7.17
C ASP A 266 -18.04 -10.26 6.39
N VAL A 267 -16.97 -10.80 5.79
CA VAL A 267 -16.98 -12.11 5.12
C VAL A 267 -15.99 -13.09 5.74
N GLY A 268 -15.62 -12.88 7.01
CA GLY A 268 -14.76 -13.76 7.78
C GLY A 268 -13.28 -13.75 7.40
N CYS A 269 -12.81 -12.66 6.77
CA CYS A 269 -11.43 -12.54 6.31
C CYS A 269 -10.70 -11.35 6.95
N VAL A 270 -9.41 -11.51 7.22
CA VAL A 270 -8.47 -10.41 7.44
C VAL A 270 -7.45 -10.43 6.30
N VAL A 271 -7.14 -9.28 5.72
CA VAL A 271 -6.19 -9.16 4.61
C VAL A 271 -4.99 -8.33 5.06
N MET A 272 -3.77 -8.84 4.96
CA MET A 272 -2.57 -8.07 5.28
C MET A 272 -1.63 -8.06 4.08
N ASN A 273 -1.01 -6.92 3.80
CA ASN A 273 0.06 -6.86 2.80
C ASN A 273 1.32 -7.51 3.37
N VAL A 274 2.10 -8.16 2.50
CA VAL A 274 3.28 -8.93 2.90
C VAL A 274 4.31 -8.09 3.67
N THR A 275 4.56 -6.85 3.24
CA THR A 275 5.45 -5.91 3.92
C THR A 275 4.91 -5.47 5.28
N SER A 276 3.58 -5.36 5.42
CA SER A 276 2.97 -5.02 6.72
C SER A 276 3.18 -6.13 7.75
N VAL A 277 3.11 -7.39 7.31
CA VAL A 277 3.33 -8.54 8.20
C VAL A 277 4.80 -8.72 8.54
N ALA A 278 5.70 -8.55 7.56
CA ALA A 278 7.13 -8.60 7.78
C ALA A 278 7.60 -7.52 8.77
N PHE A 279 7.11 -6.28 8.60
CA PHE A 279 7.39 -5.20 9.54
C PHE A 279 6.89 -5.54 10.95
N LEU A 280 5.66 -6.06 11.08
CA LEU A 280 5.12 -6.39 12.39
C LEU A 280 6.00 -7.40 13.12
N ALA A 281 6.49 -8.44 12.43
CA ALA A 281 7.41 -9.40 13.02
C ALA A 281 8.70 -8.74 13.53
N GLN A 282 9.26 -7.81 12.76
CA GLN A 282 10.46 -7.07 13.14
C GLN A 282 10.20 -6.19 14.37
N TYR A 283 9.08 -5.46 14.39
CA TYR A 283 8.69 -4.63 15.52
C TYR A 283 8.47 -5.45 16.80
N LEU A 284 7.80 -6.60 16.72
CA LEU A 284 7.59 -7.49 17.87
C LEU A 284 8.91 -8.02 18.44
N LYS A 285 9.97 -8.09 17.63
CA LYS A 285 11.30 -8.54 18.04
C LYS A 285 12.20 -7.41 18.53
N SER A 286 12.08 -6.21 17.98
CA SER A 286 13.05 -5.12 18.22
C SER A 286 12.47 -3.95 19.02
N GLY A 287 11.15 -3.75 18.99
CA GLY A 287 10.49 -2.53 19.48
C GLY A 287 10.65 -1.30 18.58
N ILE A 288 11.38 -1.40 17.45
CA ILE A 288 11.64 -0.26 16.57
C ILE A 288 10.39 0.05 15.74
N PRO A 289 9.76 1.23 15.90
CA PRO A 289 8.52 1.57 15.20
C PRO A 289 8.74 1.81 13.70
N LEU A 290 7.66 2.05 12.95
CA LEU A 290 7.72 2.24 11.50
C LEU A 290 8.33 3.61 11.15
N ILE A 291 9.65 3.59 10.95
CA ILE A 291 10.46 4.77 10.61
C ILE A 291 11.11 4.70 9.23
N THR A 292 11.21 3.50 8.64
CA THR A 292 11.74 3.29 7.29
C THR A 292 10.72 2.59 6.41
N LYS A 293 10.86 2.78 5.10
CA LYS A 293 10.01 2.16 4.09
C LYS A 293 10.87 1.70 2.91
N ARG A 294 10.60 0.49 2.45
CA ARG A 294 11.10 -0.01 1.17
C ARG A 294 10.21 0.49 0.04
N ILE A 295 10.81 1.16 -0.94
CA ILE A 295 10.13 1.66 -2.12
C ILE A 295 10.88 1.25 -3.39
N THR A 296 10.15 1.17 -4.50
CA THR A 296 10.75 1.00 -5.83
C THR A 296 10.98 2.36 -6.49
N VAL A 297 12.19 2.60 -7.00
CA VAL A 297 12.52 3.77 -7.82
C VAL A 297 12.85 3.26 -9.23
N ASP A 298 12.03 3.62 -10.22
CA ASP A 298 12.13 3.07 -11.58
C ASP A 298 11.55 4.05 -12.64
N GLY A 299 11.59 3.65 -13.90
CA GLY A 299 11.10 4.41 -15.05
C GLY A 299 12.23 4.95 -15.93
N SER A 300 11.89 5.30 -17.16
CA SER A 300 12.84 5.68 -18.21
C SER A 300 13.69 6.93 -17.91
N ALA A 301 13.27 7.79 -16.97
CA ALA A 301 14.04 8.96 -16.56
C ALA A 301 14.99 8.69 -15.38
N ILE A 302 14.94 7.52 -14.73
CA ILE A 302 15.80 7.19 -13.59
C ILE A 302 17.12 6.61 -14.09
N LYS A 303 18.26 7.13 -13.59
CA LYS A 303 19.58 6.66 -14.00
C LYS A 303 19.87 5.23 -13.52
N ASN A 304 19.68 4.96 -12.22
CA ASN A 304 19.89 3.62 -11.65
C ASN A 304 18.60 3.13 -10.96
N PRO A 305 17.67 2.49 -11.69
CA PRO A 305 16.47 1.90 -11.09
C PRO A 305 16.80 0.85 -10.02
N GLN A 306 16.21 0.96 -8.84
CA GLN A 306 16.45 0.03 -7.73
C GLN A 306 15.36 0.10 -6.66
N ASN A 307 15.36 -0.86 -5.74
CA ASN A 307 14.58 -0.75 -4.50
C ASN A 307 15.43 -0.09 -3.42
N VAL A 308 14.85 0.86 -2.69
CA VAL A 308 15.55 1.63 -1.67
C VAL A 308 14.81 1.51 -0.34
N ILE A 309 15.54 1.22 0.73
CA ILE A 309 15.06 1.32 2.11
C ILE A 309 15.44 2.71 2.61
N VAL A 310 14.44 3.52 2.89
CA VAL A 310 14.59 4.96 3.11
C VAL A 310 13.79 5.42 4.33
N PRO A 311 14.30 6.38 5.13
CA PRO A 311 13.53 6.99 6.21
C PRO A 311 12.23 7.63 5.70
N VAL A 312 11.13 7.42 6.42
CA VAL A 312 9.84 8.05 6.10
C VAL A 312 9.98 9.57 6.22
N GLY A 313 9.44 10.32 5.27
CA GLY A 313 9.59 11.77 5.22
C GLY A 313 10.78 12.26 4.39
N THR A 314 11.63 11.39 3.86
CA THR A 314 12.70 11.81 2.93
C THR A 314 12.09 12.43 1.65
N PRO A 315 12.56 13.61 1.22
CA PRO A 315 12.16 14.22 -0.04
C PRO A 315 12.47 13.32 -1.25
N ILE A 316 11.58 13.29 -2.25
CA ILE A 316 11.77 12.45 -3.44
C ILE A 316 13.05 12.81 -4.20
N LYS A 317 13.38 14.11 -4.30
CA LYS A 317 14.62 14.58 -4.94
C LYS A 317 15.88 13.93 -4.37
N ASP A 318 15.95 13.76 -3.04
CA ASP A 318 17.13 13.19 -2.35
C ASP A 318 17.25 11.69 -2.64
N ILE A 319 16.11 11.00 -2.76
CA ILE A 319 16.04 9.57 -3.13
C ILE A 319 16.47 9.37 -4.58
N ILE A 320 16.05 10.26 -5.48
CA ILE A 320 16.42 10.20 -6.89
C ILE A 320 17.91 10.51 -7.06
N GLU A 321 18.43 11.50 -6.35
CA GLU A 321 19.87 11.79 -6.29
C GLU A 321 20.66 10.57 -5.80
N PHE A 322 20.20 9.90 -4.75
CA PHE A 322 20.78 8.64 -4.27
C PHE A 322 20.77 7.53 -5.33
N CYS A 323 19.77 7.50 -6.21
CA CYS A 323 19.70 6.59 -7.37
C CYS A 323 20.52 7.08 -8.57
N GLY A 324 21.43 8.04 -8.37
CA GLY A 324 22.30 8.61 -9.41
C GLY A 324 21.67 9.75 -10.21
N GLY A 325 20.52 10.26 -9.79
CA GLY A 325 19.79 11.34 -10.44
C GLY A 325 18.96 10.88 -11.64
N TYR A 326 18.51 11.85 -12.42
CA TYR A 326 17.79 11.60 -13.66
C TYR A 326 18.75 11.34 -14.83
N SER A 327 18.42 10.34 -15.67
CA SER A 327 19.13 10.07 -16.93
C SER A 327 18.72 11.03 -18.05
N ALA A 328 17.53 11.61 -17.95
CA ALA A 328 16.98 12.64 -18.84
C ALA A 328 15.95 13.48 -18.07
N PRO A 329 15.61 14.71 -18.51
CA PRO A 329 14.61 15.54 -17.84
C PRO A 329 13.28 14.76 -17.66
N PRO A 330 12.79 14.61 -16.42
CA PRO A 330 11.54 13.89 -16.18
C PRO A 330 10.37 14.69 -16.76
N LYS A 331 9.53 14.03 -17.54
CA LYS A 331 8.28 14.62 -18.07
C LYS A 331 7.05 14.21 -17.28
N LYS A 332 7.17 13.17 -16.45
CA LYS A 332 6.12 12.71 -15.54
C LYS A 332 6.75 12.00 -14.37
N ILE A 333 6.44 12.45 -13.16
CA ILE A 333 6.82 11.78 -11.91
C ILE A 333 5.53 11.26 -11.29
N LEU A 334 5.51 9.99 -10.91
CA LEU A 334 4.38 9.31 -10.31
C LEU A 334 4.71 8.93 -8.87
N TYR A 335 3.81 9.33 -7.98
CA TYR A 335 3.78 8.91 -6.59
C TYR A 335 2.93 7.65 -6.48
N GLY A 336 3.59 6.49 -6.40
CA GLY A 336 2.99 5.16 -6.56
C GLY A 336 3.15 4.58 -7.97
N GLY A 337 2.29 3.62 -8.33
CA GLY A 337 2.38 2.91 -9.61
C GLY A 337 1.68 3.62 -10.78
N PRO A 338 1.91 3.19 -12.04
CA PRO A 338 1.28 3.81 -13.22
C PRO A 338 -0.25 3.75 -13.29
N MET A 339 -0.89 2.78 -12.61
CA MET A 339 -2.34 2.61 -12.69
C MET A 339 -3.08 3.47 -11.67
N MET A 340 -2.66 3.43 -10.39
CA MET A 340 -3.35 4.13 -9.29
C MET A 340 -2.61 5.36 -8.78
N GLY A 341 -1.32 5.51 -9.10
CA GLY A 341 -0.49 6.60 -8.60
C GLY A 341 -0.98 7.99 -9.01
N LEU A 342 -0.41 8.99 -8.34
CA LEU A 342 -0.70 10.41 -8.59
C LEU A 342 0.48 11.04 -9.31
N ALA A 343 0.20 11.84 -10.35
CA ALA A 343 1.24 12.60 -11.02
C ALA A 343 1.63 13.81 -10.16
N LEU A 344 2.92 14.06 -10.06
CA LEU A 344 3.49 15.19 -9.31
C LEU A 344 3.90 16.33 -10.25
N SER A 345 3.88 17.55 -9.73
CA SER A 345 4.46 18.73 -10.37
C SER A 345 5.99 18.73 -10.33
N ASP A 346 6.55 18.24 -9.23
CA ASP A 346 7.98 18.25 -8.90
C ASP A 346 8.30 17.14 -7.88
N ASP A 347 9.56 17.04 -7.48
CA ASP A 347 10.09 16.03 -6.55
C ASP A 347 10.41 16.58 -5.14
N SER A 348 9.84 17.72 -4.77
CA SER A 348 10.04 18.31 -3.42
C SER A 348 9.30 17.55 -2.32
N LEU A 349 8.23 16.84 -2.67
CA LEU A 349 7.38 16.15 -1.71
C LEU A 349 8.09 14.99 -1.01
N PRO A 350 7.74 14.69 0.26
CA PRO A 350 8.28 13.56 0.97
C PRO A 350 7.59 12.24 0.63
N ILE A 351 8.28 11.13 0.89
CA ILE A 351 7.64 9.82 0.96
C ILE A 351 6.88 9.64 2.28
N LEU A 352 5.76 8.91 2.24
CA LEU A 352 4.96 8.54 3.41
C LEU A 352 5.10 7.04 3.72
N LYS A 353 4.60 6.61 4.88
CA LYS A 353 4.54 5.18 5.28
C LYS A 353 3.99 4.26 4.18
N GLN A 354 2.97 4.72 3.46
CA GLN A 354 2.25 3.94 2.46
C GLN A 354 2.76 4.12 1.02
N THR A 355 3.81 4.92 0.81
CA THR A 355 4.43 5.11 -0.50
C THR A 355 5.19 3.84 -0.89
N ASN A 356 4.84 3.22 -2.02
CA ASN A 356 5.45 1.97 -2.46
C ASN A 356 6.43 2.12 -3.62
N ALA A 357 6.30 3.21 -4.38
CA ALA A 357 7.16 3.49 -5.51
C ALA A 357 7.18 4.97 -5.87
N ILE A 358 8.28 5.39 -6.49
CA ILE A 358 8.42 6.63 -7.24
C ILE A 358 8.82 6.24 -8.66
N ILE A 359 7.99 6.58 -9.63
CA ILE A 359 8.24 6.23 -11.04
C ILE A 359 8.41 7.50 -11.86
N ALA A 360 9.53 7.66 -12.55
CA ALA A 360 9.79 8.83 -13.38
C ALA A 360 9.98 8.45 -14.85
N PHE A 361 9.19 9.08 -15.73
CA PHE A 361 9.22 8.82 -17.17
C PHE A 361 9.84 9.98 -17.94
N ALA A 362 10.69 9.62 -18.90
CA ALA A 362 11.18 10.54 -19.92
C ALA A 362 10.08 10.82 -20.95
N GLU A 363 10.32 11.77 -21.84
CA GLU A 363 9.32 12.30 -22.78
C GLU A 363 8.54 11.24 -23.55
N LYS A 364 9.22 10.25 -24.14
CA LYS A 364 8.59 9.20 -24.95
C LYS A 364 7.50 8.42 -24.22
N GLU A 365 7.69 8.14 -22.93
CA GLU A 365 6.74 7.37 -22.11
C GLU A 365 5.74 8.26 -21.35
N ALA A 366 6.03 9.55 -21.23
CA ALA A 366 5.17 10.50 -20.54
C ALA A 366 4.00 11.02 -21.40
N VAL A 367 4.04 10.84 -22.72
CA VAL A 367 3.06 11.41 -23.66
C VAL A 367 1.62 11.03 -23.29
N LEU A 368 0.80 12.04 -23.01
CA LEU A 368 -0.63 11.88 -22.84
C LEU A 368 -1.30 11.89 -24.21
N LYS A 369 -2.00 10.80 -24.52
CA LYS A 369 -2.82 10.74 -25.73
C LYS A 369 -4.02 11.68 -25.57
N LYS A 370 -4.36 12.39 -26.64
CA LYS A 370 -5.52 13.28 -26.68
C LYS A 370 -6.79 12.46 -26.49
N ALA A 371 -7.63 12.89 -25.55
CA ALA A 371 -8.95 12.28 -25.34
C ALA A 371 -9.87 12.61 -26.51
N ASP A 372 -10.68 11.62 -26.91
CA ASP A 372 -11.68 11.71 -27.98
C ASP A 372 -13.06 11.27 -27.47
N SER A 373 -14.07 11.42 -28.32
CA SER A 373 -15.45 11.05 -28.08
C SER A 373 -15.62 9.56 -27.84
N CYS A 374 -16.54 9.21 -26.95
CA CYS A 374 -16.83 7.81 -26.65
C CYS A 374 -17.53 7.11 -27.81
N ILE A 375 -16.91 6.06 -28.34
CA ILE A 375 -17.48 5.20 -29.40
C ILE A 375 -18.37 4.06 -28.87
N ARG A 376 -18.70 4.06 -27.57
CA ARG A 376 -19.59 3.08 -26.91
C ARG A 376 -19.21 1.60 -27.08
N CYS A 377 -17.92 1.29 -27.22
CA CYS A 377 -17.43 -0.07 -27.47
C CYS A 377 -17.57 -1.10 -26.32
N GLY A 378 -18.09 -0.74 -25.15
CA GLY A 378 -18.27 -1.67 -24.02
C GLY A 378 -17.01 -2.05 -23.23
N ARG A 379 -15.79 -1.89 -23.77
CA ARG A 379 -14.53 -2.36 -23.13
C ARG A 379 -14.34 -1.94 -21.66
N CYS A 380 -14.73 -0.73 -21.29
CA CYS A 380 -14.61 -0.26 -19.91
C CYS A 380 -15.53 -1.01 -18.93
N ILE A 381 -16.67 -1.53 -19.41
CA ILE A 381 -17.63 -2.33 -18.66
C ILE A 381 -17.09 -3.75 -18.51
N ASP A 382 -16.68 -4.37 -19.61
CA ASP A 382 -16.18 -5.76 -19.65
C ASP A 382 -14.97 -5.98 -18.74
N ASN A 383 -14.11 -4.97 -18.66
CA ASN A 383 -12.88 -5.02 -17.85
C ASN A 383 -13.06 -4.46 -16.43
N CYS A 384 -14.25 -3.99 -16.05
CA CYS A 384 -14.48 -3.48 -14.70
C CYS A 384 -14.54 -4.65 -13.69
N PRO A 385 -13.59 -4.74 -12.73
CA PRO A 385 -13.60 -5.83 -11.75
C PRO A 385 -14.83 -5.81 -10.83
N MET A 386 -15.43 -4.63 -10.65
CA MET A 386 -16.62 -4.44 -9.83
C MET A 386 -17.92 -4.56 -10.62
N SER A 387 -17.87 -4.92 -11.92
CA SER A 387 -19.04 -5.00 -12.80
C SER A 387 -19.87 -3.70 -12.84
N LEU A 388 -19.22 -2.55 -12.70
CA LEU A 388 -19.84 -1.22 -12.82
C LEU A 388 -19.98 -0.82 -14.30
N MET A 389 -20.60 0.34 -14.54
CA MET A 389 -20.64 1.01 -15.85
C MET A 389 -19.76 2.28 -15.85
N PRO A 390 -18.42 2.19 -15.99
CA PRO A 390 -17.53 3.33 -15.81
C PRO A 390 -17.82 4.50 -16.75
N VAL A 391 -18.24 4.23 -17.99
CA VAL A 391 -18.62 5.28 -18.95
C VAL A 391 -19.81 6.11 -18.47
N MET A 392 -20.83 5.46 -17.88
CA MET A 392 -22.02 6.14 -17.38
C MET A 392 -21.69 6.95 -16.12
N LEU A 393 -20.89 6.38 -15.24
CA LEU A 393 -20.39 7.05 -14.04
C LEU A 393 -19.53 8.27 -14.39
N SER A 394 -18.64 8.15 -15.39
CA SER A 394 -17.80 9.26 -15.86
C SER A 394 -18.63 10.40 -16.44
N VAL A 395 -19.64 10.10 -17.26
CA VAL A 395 -20.55 11.13 -17.80
C VAL A 395 -21.36 11.78 -16.69
N ALA A 396 -21.84 11.01 -15.70
CA ALA A 396 -22.57 11.56 -14.56
C ALA A 396 -21.67 12.47 -13.70
N ALA A 397 -20.41 12.07 -13.47
CA ALA A 397 -19.44 12.88 -12.72
C ALA A 397 -19.08 14.18 -13.45
N GLU A 398 -18.83 14.12 -14.77
CA GLU A 398 -18.60 15.30 -15.62
C GLU A 398 -19.77 16.29 -15.55
N LYS A 399 -21.01 15.78 -15.44
CA LYS A 399 -22.23 16.59 -15.30
C LYS A 399 -22.59 16.94 -13.86
N LYS A 400 -21.79 16.53 -12.87
CA LYS A 400 -22.06 16.68 -11.43
C LYS A 400 -23.44 16.14 -11.01
N ASP A 401 -23.92 15.07 -11.65
CA ASP A 401 -25.23 14.44 -11.41
C ASP A 401 -25.15 13.45 -10.23
N LEU A 402 -25.25 13.97 -9.01
CA LEU A 402 -25.08 13.19 -7.76
C LEU A 402 -26.08 12.04 -7.63
N GLU A 403 -27.32 12.24 -8.07
CA GLU A 403 -28.37 11.22 -8.05
C GLU A 403 -27.99 10.02 -8.92
N LYS A 404 -27.48 10.25 -10.14
CA LYS A 404 -26.97 9.15 -10.97
C LYS A 404 -25.71 8.51 -10.39
N LEU A 405 -24.82 9.28 -9.77
CA LEU A 405 -23.62 8.72 -9.14
C LEU A 405 -23.96 7.76 -8.00
N LYS A 406 -24.97 8.10 -7.17
CA LYS A 406 -25.51 7.20 -6.14
C LYS A 406 -26.22 6.01 -6.75
N LYS A 407 -27.11 6.23 -7.73
CA LYS A 407 -27.88 5.17 -8.41
C LYS A 407 -26.97 4.12 -9.06
N TYR A 408 -25.84 4.53 -9.61
CA TYR A 408 -24.86 3.64 -10.24
C TYR A 408 -23.76 3.16 -9.28
N ASP A 409 -23.89 3.43 -7.98
CA ASP A 409 -22.99 3.00 -6.91
C ASP A 409 -21.51 3.33 -7.19
N LEU A 410 -21.21 4.62 -7.42
CA LEU A 410 -19.83 5.08 -7.60
C LEU A 410 -18.91 4.70 -6.43
N SER A 411 -19.47 4.63 -5.22
CA SER A 411 -18.75 4.28 -3.98
C SER A 411 -18.10 2.89 -4.05
N SER A 412 -18.66 1.96 -4.82
CA SER A 412 -18.07 0.64 -5.05
C SER A 412 -16.84 0.62 -5.95
N CYS A 413 -16.56 1.71 -6.68
CA CYS A 413 -15.39 1.79 -7.57
C CYS A 413 -14.07 1.67 -6.80
N LEU A 414 -13.16 0.83 -7.29
CA LEU A 414 -11.83 0.60 -6.67
C LEU A 414 -10.77 1.63 -7.10
N GLU A 415 -11.07 2.53 -8.04
CA GLU A 415 -10.11 3.48 -8.61
C GLU A 415 -8.88 2.85 -9.27
N CYS A 416 -9.01 1.61 -9.75
CA CYS A 416 -7.92 0.86 -10.40
C CYS A 416 -7.52 1.38 -11.79
N GLY A 417 -8.31 2.23 -12.43
CA GLY A 417 -7.96 2.77 -13.74
C GLY A 417 -8.02 1.80 -14.93
N SER A 418 -8.42 0.53 -14.73
CA SER A 418 -8.58 -0.43 -15.84
C SER A 418 -9.47 0.10 -16.97
N CYS A 419 -10.53 0.83 -16.61
CA CYS A 419 -11.43 1.46 -17.56
C CYS A 419 -10.78 2.55 -18.43
N SER A 420 -9.91 3.38 -17.85
CA SER A 420 -9.15 4.40 -18.60
C SER A 420 -8.13 3.74 -19.51
N PHE A 421 -7.41 2.72 -19.01
CA PHE A 421 -6.35 2.04 -19.74
C PHE A 421 -6.85 1.38 -21.03
N VAL A 422 -7.99 0.68 -20.97
CA VAL A 422 -8.54 -0.03 -22.15
C VAL A 422 -9.34 0.85 -23.10
N CYS A 423 -9.54 2.13 -22.77
CA CYS A 423 -10.39 3.02 -23.54
C CYS A 423 -9.69 3.43 -24.86
N PRO A 424 -10.20 3.03 -26.04
CA PRO A 424 -9.59 3.38 -27.31
C PRO A 424 -9.70 4.88 -27.62
N ALA A 425 -10.68 5.56 -27.04
CA ALA A 425 -10.84 7.01 -27.15
C ALA A 425 -10.03 7.79 -26.10
N HIS A 426 -9.18 7.13 -25.31
CA HIS A 426 -8.30 7.76 -24.31
C HIS A 426 -9.01 8.70 -23.33
N ARG A 427 -10.29 8.43 -23.04
CA ARG A 427 -11.07 9.20 -22.07
C ARG A 427 -10.46 9.07 -20.68
N HIS A 428 -10.41 10.19 -19.95
CA HIS A 428 -9.92 10.27 -18.57
C HIS A 428 -10.97 9.76 -17.55
N ILE A 429 -11.46 8.53 -17.75
CA ILE A 429 -12.57 7.96 -16.99
C ILE A 429 -12.26 7.95 -15.48
N LEU A 430 -11.11 7.38 -15.08
CA LEU A 430 -10.68 7.33 -13.69
C LEU A 430 -10.65 8.71 -13.01
N GLN A 431 -10.14 9.72 -13.69
CA GLN A 431 -10.10 11.09 -13.18
C GLN A 431 -11.51 11.60 -12.92
N SER A 432 -12.44 11.43 -13.88
CA SER A 432 -13.85 11.77 -13.69
C SER A 432 -14.47 11.00 -12.51
N LEU A 433 -14.15 9.71 -12.33
CA LEU A 433 -14.65 8.92 -11.20
C LEU A 433 -14.13 9.41 -9.84
N ARG A 434 -12.85 9.82 -9.77
CA ARG A 434 -12.25 10.40 -8.55
C ARG A 434 -12.94 11.71 -8.17
N ILE A 435 -13.15 12.59 -9.15
CA ILE A 435 -13.91 13.84 -8.98
C ILE A 435 -15.33 13.52 -8.50
N GLY A 436 -16.02 12.56 -9.14
CA GLY A 436 -17.36 12.14 -8.74
C GLY A 436 -17.44 11.66 -7.28
N LYS A 437 -16.42 10.92 -6.81
CA LYS A 437 -16.37 10.47 -5.41
C LYS A 437 -16.14 11.63 -4.45
N GLN A 438 -15.32 12.61 -4.83
CA GLN A 438 -15.12 13.80 -4.04
C GLN A 438 -16.44 14.60 -3.91
N LEU A 439 -17.17 14.77 -5.02
CA LEU A 439 -18.48 15.43 -5.01
C LEU A 439 -19.47 14.73 -4.07
N LEU A 440 -19.51 13.38 -4.07
CA LEU A 440 -20.35 12.61 -3.14
C LEU A 440 -19.94 12.78 -1.67
N LYS A 441 -18.66 13.06 -1.38
CA LYS A 441 -18.20 13.32 -0.01
C LYS A 441 -18.52 14.74 0.46
N GLU A 442 -18.47 15.71 -0.44
CA GLU A 442 -18.78 17.12 -0.16
C GLU A 442 -20.29 17.37 0.00
N GLU A 443 -21.12 16.49 -0.58
CA GLU A 443 -22.55 16.45 -0.34
C GLU A 443 -22.81 16.11 1.14
N LYS A 444 -22.98 17.15 1.97
CA LYS A 444 -23.36 16.98 3.38
C LYS A 444 -24.61 16.10 3.45
N PRO A 445 -24.65 15.09 4.33
CA PRO A 445 -25.91 14.40 4.60
C PRO A 445 -26.92 15.46 5.06
N LYS A 446 -28.06 15.54 4.34
CA LYS A 446 -29.19 16.39 4.72
C LYS A 446 -29.77 15.97 6.06
#